data_AF-A0A7S3WF30-F1
#
_entry.id   AF-A0A7S3WF30-F1
#
_cell.length_a   1.000
_cell.length_b   1.000
_cell.length_c   1.000
_cell.angle_alpha   90.00
_cell.angle_beta   90.00
_cell.angle_gamma   90.00
#
_symmetry.space_group_name_H-M   'P 1'
#
loop_
_entity.id
_entity.type
_entity.pdbx_description
1 polymer ?
#
loop_
_entity_poly.entity_id
_entity_poly.type
_entity_poly.pdbx_seq_one_letter_code
_entity_poly.pdbx_strand_id
1 'polypeptide(L)'
;DIEPVKERLAQSLFDHIPVGVGSMGIIPTKQQDLEEALQLGIDWSLREGYAWPEDKEHCEEYGRMLNADPNKVSNRAKKRGLPQLGTLGAGNHYAEIQVVDEIYDPFVAKKMGIDQKGQVCIMIHSGSRGLGHQVATDALVEMERAMARDNIHTNDRQLACARIHSKEGQDYMAAMSAAANYAWVNRSSMTFLTRQAFAKVFNQSPEDLDMQCIYDVSHNIAKVEEHMVDGQCKQLLVHRKGSTRAFPPHHPLIPVDYQLTGQPVIVGGTMGTCSYVLTGTDIGMRD
;
A
#
# COMPACT_ATOMS: atom_id res chain seq x y z
N ASP A 1 -25.32 15.24 0.34
CA ASP A 1 -25.52 14.45 -0.89
C ASP A 1 -25.41 12.94 -0.71
N ILE A 2 -24.52 12.43 0.15
CA ILE A 2 -24.39 10.97 0.36
C ILE A 2 -25.47 10.37 1.27
N GLU A 3 -25.91 11.10 2.30
CA GLU A 3 -26.83 10.55 3.31
C GLU A 3 -28.07 9.83 2.73
N PRO A 4 -28.76 10.36 1.69
CA PRO A 4 -29.93 9.70 1.10
C PRO A 4 -29.59 8.42 0.31
N VAL A 5 -28.32 8.23 -0.10
CA VAL A 5 -27.87 7.13 -0.97
C VAL A 5 -26.85 6.21 -0.31
N LYS A 6 -26.53 6.42 0.98
CA LYS A 6 -25.44 5.72 1.68
C LYS A 6 -25.53 4.19 1.62
N GLU A 7 -26.71 3.62 1.79
CA GLU A 7 -26.92 2.16 1.72
C GLU A 7 -26.71 1.63 0.30
N ARG A 8 -27.25 2.34 -0.69
CA ARG A 8 -27.07 2.02 -2.11
C ARG A 8 -25.61 2.14 -2.53
N LEU A 9 -24.89 3.13 -2.00
CA LEU A 9 -23.48 3.36 -2.28
C LEU A 9 -22.59 2.29 -1.65
N ALA A 10 -22.86 1.94 -0.38
CA ALA A 10 -22.18 0.83 0.29
C ALA A 10 -22.41 -0.50 -0.44
N GLN A 11 -23.65 -0.77 -0.87
CA GLN A 11 -23.97 -1.95 -1.68
C GLN A 11 -23.24 -1.91 -3.03
N SER A 12 -23.21 -0.75 -3.70
CA SER A 12 -22.48 -0.59 -4.97
C SER A 12 -20.99 -0.89 -4.79
N LEU A 13 -20.34 -0.40 -3.72
CA LEU A 13 -18.95 -0.74 -3.43
C LEU A 13 -18.77 -2.24 -3.21
N PHE A 14 -19.64 -2.88 -2.43
CA PHE A 14 -19.61 -4.31 -2.17
C PHE A 14 -19.77 -5.14 -3.47
N ASP A 15 -20.62 -4.68 -4.39
CA ASP A 15 -20.85 -5.34 -5.67
C ASP A 15 -19.66 -5.20 -6.63
N HIS A 16 -18.93 -4.08 -6.58
CA HIS A 16 -17.80 -3.82 -7.47
C HIS A 16 -16.47 -4.35 -6.92
N ILE A 17 -16.23 -4.26 -5.61
CA ILE A 17 -14.97 -4.69 -5.00
C ILE A 17 -15.14 -6.10 -4.43
N PRO A 18 -14.49 -7.12 -5.01
CA PRO A 18 -14.63 -8.48 -4.48
C PRO A 18 -14.04 -8.60 -3.07
N VAL A 19 -14.83 -9.11 -2.14
CA VAL A 19 -14.49 -9.28 -0.73
C VAL A 19 -14.60 -10.76 -0.31
N GLY A 20 -13.84 -11.15 0.73
CA GLY A 20 -13.93 -12.49 1.30
C GLY A 20 -12.78 -13.45 0.94
N VAL A 21 -12.72 -14.57 1.66
CA VAL A 21 -11.71 -15.62 1.46
C VAL A 21 -12.05 -16.42 0.20
N GLY A 22 -11.12 -16.48 -0.75
CA GLY A 22 -11.30 -17.23 -2.00
C GLY A 22 -11.98 -16.45 -3.12
N SER A 23 -12.37 -15.20 -2.87
CA SER A 23 -12.93 -14.31 -3.89
C SER A 23 -11.92 -14.03 -4.99
N MET A 24 -12.42 -13.90 -6.22
CA MET A 24 -11.61 -13.65 -7.41
C MET A 24 -11.71 -12.20 -7.84
N GLY A 25 -10.59 -11.66 -8.33
CA GLY A 25 -10.50 -10.37 -8.98
C GLY A 25 -11.38 -10.30 -10.21
N ILE A 26 -11.98 -9.13 -10.43
CA ILE A 26 -12.76 -8.86 -11.65
C ILE A 26 -11.92 -8.27 -12.78
N ILE A 27 -10.70 -7.82 -12.47
CA ILE A 27 -9.73 -7.39 -13.48
C ILE A 27 -9.16 -8.63 -14.18
N PRO A 28 -9.31 -8.76 -15.50
CA PRO A 28 -8.76 -9.88 -16.25
C PRO A 28 -7.25 -9.98 -16.01
N THR A 29 -6.82 -11.07 -15.39
CA THR A 29 -5.41 -11.27 -15.05
C THR A 29 -4.98 -12.66 -15.50
N LYS A 30 -4.09 -12.73 -16.49
CA LYS A 30 -3.39 -13.95 -16.90
C LYS A 30 -2.06 -14.04 -16.16
N GLN A 31 -1.40 -15.20 -16.29
CA GLN A 31 -0.10 -15.43 -15.66
C GLN A 31 0.95 -14.38 -16.06
N GLN A 32 0.98 -13.99 -17.34
CA GLN A 32 1.89 -12.95 -17.84
C GLN A 32 1.59 -11.60 -17.21
N ASP A 33 0.32 -11.21 -17.15
CA ASP A 33 -0.12 -9.95 -16.52
C ASP A 33 0.33 -9.87 -15.07
N LEU A 34 0.24 -10.98 -14.33
CA LEU A 34 0.74 -11.05 -12.96
C LEU A 34 2.27 -10.83 -12.88
N GLU A 35 3.05 -11.43 -13.77
CA GLU A 35 4.51 -11.24 -13.77
C GLU A 35 4.90 -9.79 -14.07
N GLU A 36 4.20 -9.16 -15.01
CA GLU A 36 4.38 -7.75 -15.31
C GLU A 36 3.95 -6.86 -14.15
N ALA A 37 2.81 -7.14 -13.51
CA ALA A 37 2.35 -6.42 -12.30
C ALA A 37 3.35 -6.53 -11.14
N LEU A 38 3.95 -7.71 -10.93
CA LEU A 38 5.01 -7.91 -9.93
C LEU A 38 6.26 -7.08 -10.22
N GLN A 39 6.58 -6.83 -11.48
CA GLN A 39 7.76 -6.09 -11.91
C GLN A 39 7.55 -4.57 -11.96
N LEU A 40 6.37 -4.16 -12.42
CA LEU A 40 6.05 -2.79 -12.80
C LEU A 40 5.24 -2.06 -11.72
N GLY A 41 4.61 -2.75 -10.78
CA GLY A 41 3.77 -2.10 -9.77
C GLY A 41 2.68 -1.26 -10.44
N ILE A 42 2.42 -0.06 -9.93
CA ILE A 42 1.37 0.82 -10.46
C ILE A 42 1.58 1.23 -11.93
N ASP A 43 2.81 1.16 -12.47
CA ASP A 43 3.06 1.41 -13.89
C ASP A 43 2.28 0.42 -14.79
N TRP A 44 2.07 -0.81 -14.32
CA TRP A 44 1.20 -1.78 -14.99
C TRP A 44 -0.26 -1.30 -14.97
N SER A 45 -0.76 -0.85 -13.81
CA SER A 45 -2.13 -0.33 -13.69
C SER A 45 -2.38 0.89 -14.59
N LEU A 46 -1.40 1.79 -14.72
CA LEU A 46 -1.49 2.93 -15.64
C LEU A 46 -1.61 2.46 -17.10
N ARG A 47 -0.77 1.51 -17.50
CA ARG A 47 -0.76 0.98 -18.87
C ARG A 47 -2.07 0.28 -19.23
N GLU A 48 -2.66 -0.45 -18.29
CA GLU A 48 -3.92 -1.16 -18.50
C GLU A 48 -5.17 -0.27 -18.29
N GLY A 49 -5.00 0.99 -17.85
CA GLY A 49 -6.10 1.94 -17.65
C GLY A 49 -6.85 1.81 -16.32
N TYR A 50 -6.23 1.20 -15.30
CA TYR A 50 -6.77 1.03 -13.95
C TYR A 50 -6.25 2.04 -12.92
N ALA A 51 -5.47 3.03 -13.35
CA ALA A 51 -4.98 4.11 -12.49
C ALA A 51 -4.87 5.40 -13.30
N TRP A 52 -4.98 6.53 -12.61
CA TRP A 52 -4.65 7.84 -13.16
C TRP A 52 -3.17 8.17 -12.91
N PRO A 53 -2.50 8.97 -13.78
CA PRO A 53 -1.12 9.41 -13.54
C PRO A 53 -0.90 10.00 -12.14
N GLU A 54 -1.86 10.77 -11.65
CA GLU A 54 -1.85 11.43 -10.34
C GLU A 54 -1.89 10.41 -9.18
N ASP A 55 -2.50 9.23 -9.38
CA ASP A 55 -2.50 8.17 -8.36
C ASP A 55 -1.07 7.66 -8.11
N LYS A 56 -0.25 7.59 -9.16
CA LYS A 56 1.16 7.20 -9.06
C LYS A 56 1.97 8.27 -8.33
N GLU A 57 1.72 9.54 -8.61
CA GLU A 57 2.42 10.64 -7.95
C GLU A 57 2.12 10.69 -6.45
N HIS A 58 0.90 10.31 -6.05
CA HIS A 58 0.46 10.22 -4.66
C HIS A 58 0.64 8.83 -4.05
N CYS A 59 1.57 8.01 -4.57
CA CYS A 59 1.85 6.69 -4.04
C CYS A 59 3.27 6.60 -3.50
N GLU A 60 3.43 6.01 -2.31
CA GLU A 60 4.73 5.69 -1.77
C GLU A 60 5.57 4.87 -2.78
N GLU A 61 6.82 5.27 -3.02
CA GLU A 61 7.70 4.72 -4.07
C GLU A 61 7.16 4.88 -5.50
N TYR A 62 6.27 5.85 -5.73
CA TYR A 62 5.51 5.96 -6.97
C TYR A 62 4.83 4.63 -7.33
N GLY A 63 4.41 3.86 -6.32
CA GLY A 63 3.75 2.56 -6.45
C GLY A 63 4.61 1.45 -7.05
N ARG A 64 5.95 1.58 -7.04
CA ARG A 64 6.86 0.58 -7.62
C ARG A 64 8.23 0.53 -6.93
N MET A 65 8.56 -0.63 -6.37
CA MET A 65 9.92 -1.00 -5.98
C MET A 65 10.70 -1.53 -7.18
N LEU A 66 11.81 -0.85 -7.52
CA LEU A 66 12.62 -1.15 -8.72
C LEU A 66 13.43 -2.45 -8.61
N ASN A 67 13.76 -2.87 -7.39
CA ASN A 67 14.50 -4.11 -7.11
C ASN A 67 13.60 -5.35 -7.08
N ALA A 68 12.32 -5.22 -7.44
CA ALA A 68 11.42 -6.37 -7.57
C ALA A 68 11.91 -7.34 -8.64
N ASP A 69 11.95 -8.63 -8.29
CA ASP A 69 12.25 -9.71 -9.23
C ASP A 69 11.16 -10.80 -9.13
N PRO A 70 10.26 -10.89 -10.13
CA PRO A 70 9.22 -11.92 -10.17
C PRO A 70 9.77 -13.36 -10.19
N ASN A 71 11.05 -13.58 -10.53
CA ASN A 71 11.66 -14.91 -10.49
C ASN A 71 11.99 -15.37 -9.07
N LYS A 72 12.06 -14.45 -8.11
CA LYS A 72 12.22 -14.76 -6.68
C LYS A 72 10.90 -15.05 -5.98
N VAL A 73 9.78 -14.81 -6.65
CA VAL A 73 8.45 -15.15 -6.16
C VAL A 73 8.11 -16.58 -6.59
N SER A 74 7.86 -17.47 -5.61
CA SER A 74 7.60 -18.88 -5.90
C SER A 74 6.34 -19.09 -6.75
N ASN A 75 6.31 -20.19 -7.52
CA ASN A 75 5.11 -20.59 -8.26
C ASN A 75 3.89 -20.78 -7.35
N ARG A 76 4.11 -21.19 -6.10
CA ARG A 76 3.04 -21.30 -5.10
C ARG A 76 2.47 -19.92 -4.73
N ALA A 77 3.33 -18.93 -4.52
CA ALA A 77 2.92 -17.55 -4.23
C ALA A 77 2.16 -16.95 -5.42
N LYS A 78 2.68 -17.12 -6.65
CA LYS A 78 2.01 -16.67 -7.88
C LYS A 78 0.64 -17.32 -8.05
N LYS A 79 0.52 -18.64 -7.89
CA LYS A 79 -0.77 -19.37 -7.97
C LYS A 79 -1.79 -18.89 -6.94
N ARG A 80 -1.35 -18.51 -5.74
CA ARG A 80 -2.23 -17.94 -4.70
C ARG A 80 -2.66 -16.51 -5.02
N GLY A 81 -1.74 -15.70 -5.56
CA GLY A 81 -1.98 -14.30 -5.86
C GLY A 81 -2.79 -14.05 -7.13
N LEU A 82 -2.60 -14.86 -8.17
CA LEU A 82 -3.24 -14.67 -9.48
C LEU A 82 -4.76 -14.45 -9.40
N PRO A 83 -5.55 -15.31 -8.73
CA PRO A 83 -6.99 -15.08 -8.65
C PRO A 83 -7.36 -13.90 -7.73
N GLN A 84 -6.47 -13.42 -6.87
CA GLN A 84 -6.79 -12.47 -5.79
C GLN A 84 -6.49 -11.00 -6.14
N LEU A 85 -5.98 -10.72 -7.33
CA LEU A 85 -5.61 -9.35 -7.71
C LEU A 85 -6.88 -8.49 -7.86
N GLY A 86 -6.87 -7.27 -7.31
CA GLY A 86 -8.04 -6.40 -7.27
C GLY A 86 -9.11 -6.85 -6.26
N THR A 87 -8.74 -7.58 -5.21
CA THR A 87 -9.66 -8.00 -4.14
C THR A 87 -9.28 -7.37 -2.81
N LEU A 88 -10.29 -7.12 -1.96
CA LEU A 88 -10.07 -6.55 -0.64
C LEU A 88 -9.45 -7.57 0.31
N GLY A 89 -10.07 -8.74 0.41
CA GLY A 89 -9.66 -9.81 1.28
C GLY A 89 -10.49 -10.00 2.53
N ALA A 90 -9.80 -10.34 3.63
CA ALA A 90 -10.37 -10.71 4.92
C ALA A 90 -9.44 -10.23 6.05
N GLY A 91 -9.84 -10.43 7.30
CA GLY A 91 -9.12 -9.93 8.47
C GLY A 91 -9.47 -8.47 8.74
N ASN A 92 -8.47 -7.64 9.00
CA ASN A 92 -8.65 -6.20 9.23
C ASN A 92 -8.70 -5.37 7.93
N HIS A 93 -8.91 -6.00 6.77
CA HIS A 93 -9.01 -5.28 5.49
C HIS A 93 -10.43 -4.74 5.27
N TYR A 94 -10.54 -3.48 4.87
CA TYR A 94 -11.81 -2.78 4.64
C TYR A 94 -11.70 -1.75 3.52
N ALA A 95 -12.82 -1.43 2.89
CA ALA A 95 -13.00 -0.21 2.09
C ALA A 95 -14.14 0.58 2.74
N GLU A 96 -13.86 1.78 3.22
CA GLU A 96 -14.79 2.55 4.05
C GLU A 96 -15.03 3.94 3.45
N ILE A 97 -16.29 4.33 3.38
CA ILE A 97 -16.70 5.70 3.06
C ILE A 97 -16.74 6.46 4.38
N GLN A 98 -15.88 7.45 4.50
CA GLN A 98 -15.66 8.22 5.71
C GLN A 98 -16.06 9.68 5.49
N VAL A 99 -16.31 10.39 6.60
CA VAL A 99 -16.62 11.82 6.59
C VAL A 99 -15.59 12.55 7.43
N VAL A 100 -15.06 13.66 6.92
CA VAL A 100 -14.14 14.53 7.64
C VAL A 100 -14.90 15.24 8.77
N ASP A 101 -14.71 14.79 10.01
CA ASP A 101 -15.38 15.36 11.19
C ASP A 101 -14.61 16.57 11.76
N GLU A 102 -13.29 16.52 11.73
CA GLU A 102 -12.42 17.55 12.29
C GLU A 102 -11.22 17.83 11.38
N ILE A 103 -10.82 19.11 11.34
CA ILE A 103 -9.62 19.60 10.63
C ILE A 103 -8.78 20.35 11.65
N TYR A 104 -7.61 19.81 11.97
CA TYR A 104 -6.68 20.37 12.96
C TYR A 104 -5.71 21.38 12.35
N ASP A 105 -5.31 21.16 11.09
CA ASP A 105 -4.45 22.06 10.32
C ASP A 105 -5.11 22.34 8.96
N PRO A 106 -5.80 23.49 8.80
CA PRO A 106 -6.49 23.83 7.56
C PRO A 106 -5.55 24.02 6.36
N PHE A 107 -4.29 24.42 6.57
CA PHE A 107 -3.34 24.61 5.48
C PHE A 107 -2.89 23.27 4.93
N VAL A 108 -2.51 22.34 5.81
CA VAL A 108 -2.10 20.98 5.42
C VAL A 108 -3.27 20.21 4.83
N ALA A 109 -4.45 20.27 5.45
CA ALA A 109 -5.65 19.60 4.96
C ALA A 109 -6.01 20.04 3.54
N LYS A 110 -5.99 21.36 3.28
CA LYS A 110 -6.25 21.91 1.95
C LYS A 110 -5.25 21.44 0.90
N LYS A 111 -3.97 21.26 1.28
CA LYS A 111 -2.96 20.70 0.37
C LYS A 111 -3.24 19.24 0.00
N MET A 112 -3.88 18.49 0.88
CA MET A 112 -4.34 17.12 0.65
C MET A 112 -5.71 17.03 -0.03
N GLY A 113 -6.27 18.16 -0.50
CA GLY A 113 -7.61 18.20 -1.10
C GLY A 113 -8.75 18.03 -0.08
N ILE A 114 -8.49 18.22 1.22
CA ILE A 114 -9.50 18.22 2.28
C ILE A 114 -9.82 19.68 2.64
N ASP A 115 -10.89 20.21 2.06
CA ASP A 115 -11.23 21.64 2.16
C ASP A 115 -12.20 21.96 3.30
N GLN A 116 -12.98 20.98 3.78
CA GLN A 116 -14.07 21.25 4.71
C GLN A 116 -14.50 20.04 5.54
N LYS A 117 -15.06 20.33 6.72
CA LYS A 117 -15.81 19.33 7.51
C LYS A 117 -17.04 18.86 6.73
N GLY A 118 -17.38 17.59 6.86
CA GLY A 118 -18.45 16.96 6.09
C GLY A 118 -18.02 16.45 4.71
N GLN A 119 -16.78 16.73 4.27
CA GLN A 119 -16.24 16.15 3.03
C GLN A 119 -16.17 14.63 3.15
N VAL A 120 -16.49 13.94 2.05
CA VAL A 120 -16.44 12.49 1.99
C VAL A 120 -15.07 12.05 1.50
N CYS A 121 -14.47 11.08 2.18
CA CYS A 121 -13.24 10.42 1.77
C CYS A 121 -13.48 8.91 1.69
N ILE A 122 -12.64 8.21 0.94
CA ILE A 122 -12.65 6.75 0.87
C ILE A 122 -11.30 6.24 1.36
N MET A 123 -11.33 5.33 2.32
CA MET A 123 -10.14 4.63 2.79
C MET A 123 -10.16 3.18 2.34
N ILE A 124 -9.08 2.74 1.68
CA ILE A 124 -8.90 1.35 1.26
C ILE A 124 -7.72 0.75 2.03
N HIS A 125 -8.02 -0.19 2.92
CA HIS A 125 -7.02 -0.96 3.65
C HIS A 125 -6.93 -2.38 3.10
N SER A 126 -5.89 -2.64 2.32
CA SER A 126 -5.52 -3.98 1.85
C SER A 126 -4.03 -4.07 1.53
N GLY A 127 -3.57 -5.27 1.17
CA GLY A 127 -2.17 -5.56 0.90
C GLY A 127 -1.96 -6.63 -0.17
N SER A 128 -0.84 -7.32 -0.08
CA SER A 128 -0.35 -8.28 -1.08
C SER A 128 -1.10 -9.62 -1.15
N ARG A 129 -2.27 -9.70 -0.51
CA ARG A 129 -3.13 -10.89 -0.43
C ARG A 129 -2.35 -12.17 -0.07
N GLY A 130 -2.77 -13.32 -0.59
CA GLY A 130 -2.11 -14.59 -0.36
C GLY A 130 -0.69 -14.69 -0.95
N LEU A 131 -0.35 -13.82 -1.92
CA LEU A 131 0.96 -13.80 -2.55
C LEU A 131 2.05 -13.40 -1.56
N GLY A 132 1.93 -12.23 -0.93
CA GLY A 132 2.95 -11.78 0.02
C GLY A 132 3.01 -12.62 1.29
N HIS A 133 1.88 -13.18 1.74
CA HIS A 133 1.90 -14.17 2.83
C HIS A 133 2.76 -15.38 2.44
N GLN A 134 2.63 -15.89 1.22
CA GLN A 134 3.41 -17.03 0.76
C GLN A 134 4.89 -16.66 0.59
N VAL A 135 5.20 -15.46 0.06
CA VAL A 135 6.58 -14.94 -0.02
C VAL A 135 7.24 -14.92 1.37
N ALA A 136 6.55 -14.41 2.38
CA ALA A 136 7.06 -14.40 3.76
C ALA A 136 7.25 -15.84 4.30
N THR A 137 6.29 -16.73 4.03
CA THR A 137 6.38 -18.14 4.47
C THR A 137 7.58 -18.85 3.84
N ASP A 138 7.81 -18.64 2.54
CA ASP A 138 8.91 -19.25 1.80
C ASP A 138 10.26 -18.71 2.31
N ALA A 139 10.34 -17.40 2.56
CA ALA A 139 11.55 -16.74 3.07
C ALA A 139 11.94 -17.22 4.47
N LEU A 140 10.97 -17.43 5.37
CA LEU A 140 11.26 -17.93 6.72
C LEU A 140 11.98 -19.28 6.70
N VAL A 141 11.61 -20.19 5.79
CA VAL A 141 12.28 -21.49 5.65
C VAL A 141 13.73 -21.34 5.21
N GLU A 142 14.00 -20.44 4.25
CA GLU A 142 15.37 -20.19 3.79
C GLU A 142 16.21 -19.43 4.83
N MET A 143 15.59 -18.51 5.59
CA MET A 143 16.25 -17.81 6.69
C MET A 143 16.63 -18.76 7.84
N GLU A 144 15.78 -19.73 8.20
CA GLU A 144 16.13 -20.77 9.19
C GLU A 144 17.39 -21.56 8.77
N ARG A 145 17.52 -21.88 7.48
CA ARG A 145 18.73 -22.53 6.95
C ARG A 145 19.95 -21.61 6.96
N ALA A 146 19.77 -20.34 6.59
CA ALA A 146 20.84 -19.35 6.59
C ALA A 146 21.37 -19.11 8.01
N MET A 147 20.50 -19.04 9.02
CA MET A 147 20.90 -18.90 10.42
C MET A 147 21.75 -20.07 10.90
N ALA A 148 21.35 -21.30 10.58
CA ALA A 148 22.11 -22.50 10.94
C ALA A 148 23.50 -22.51 10.28
N ARG A 149 23.59 -22.10 9.02
CA ARG A 149 24.87 -21.99 8.28
C ARG A 149 25.76 -20.89 8.85
N ASP A 150 25.20 -19.73 9.16
CA ASP A 150 25.93 -18.51 9.54
C ASP A 150 26.12 -18.38 11.06
N ASN A 151 25.72 -19.41 11.82
CA ASN A 151 25.73 -19.48 13.28
C ASN A 151 25.06 -18.27 13.95
N ILE A 152 23.89 -17.86 13.43
CA ILE A 152 23.08 -16.76 13.97
C ILE A 152 22.12 -17.35 15.01
N HIS A 153 22.24 -16.88 16.25
CA HIS A 153 21.35 -17.26 17.35
C HIS A 153 20.41 -16.10 17.69
N THR A 154 19.12 -16.42 17.82
CA THR A 154 18.07 -15.46 18.21
C THR A 154 17.42 -15.92 19.51
N ASN A 155 16.81 -14.98 20.22
CA ASN A 155 16.10 -15.25 21.47
C ASN A 155 14.76 -15.97 21.24
N ASP A 156 14.23 -15.91 20.01
CA ASP A 156 12.99 -16.56 19.59
C ASP A 156 13.14 -17.08 18.15
N ARG A 157 12.55 -18.24 17.85
CA ARG A 157 12.54 -18.83 16.51
C ARG A 157 11.79 -17.95 15.49
N GLN A 158 10.79 -17.20 15.93
CA GLN A 158 10.04 -16.26 15.10
C GLN A 158 10.86 -15.05 14.63
N LEU A 159 12.06 -14.85 15.19
CA LEU A 159 13.03 -13.84 14.75
C LEU A 159 13.97 -14.36 13.65
N ALA A 160 13.53 -15.35 12.87
CA ALA A 160 14.32 -15.91 11.79
C ALA A 160 14.79 -14.81 10.81
N CYS A 161 16.08 -14.79 10.50
CA CYS A 161 16.69 -13.73 9.71
C CYS A 161 17.86 -14.23 8.85
N ALA A 162 18.29 -13.41 7.89
CA ALA A 162 19.49 -13.62 7.11
C ALA A 162 20.30 -12.33 7.05
N ARG A 163 21.60 -12.43 6.77
CA ARG A 163 22.41 -11.23 6.51
C ARG A 163 21.89 -10.53 5.26
N ILE A 164 21.77 -9.20 5.29
CA ILE A 164 21.18 -8.40 4.19
C ILE A 164 21.81 -8.74 2.84
N HIS A 165 23.14 -8.86 2.78
CA HIS A 165 23.89 -9.13 1.56
C HIS A 165 24.11 -10.63 1.27
N SER A 166 23.51 -11.54 2.04
CA SER A 166 23.52 -12.96 1.68
C SER A 166 22.59 -13.22 0.50
N LYS A 167 22.73 -14.39 -0.13
CA LYS A 167 21.82 -14.84 -1.17
C LYS A 167 20.37 -14.82 -0.70
N GLU A 168 20.10 -15.34 0.49
CA GLU A 168 18.74 -15.39 1.07
C GLU A 168 18.19 -14.00 1.37
N GLY A 169 19.03 -13.09 1.89
CA GLY A 169 18.65 -11.70 2.15
C GLY A 169 18.26 -10.96 0.86
N GLN A 170 19.10 -11.05 -0.17
CA GLN A 170 18.84 -10.41 -1.46
C GLN A 170 17.64 -11.04 -2.21
N ASP A 171 17.53 -12.36 -2.20
CA ASP A 171 16.38 -13.06 -2.80
C ASP A 171 15.07 -12.67 -2.11
N TYR A 172 15.06 -12.59 -0.77
CA TYR A 172 13.88 -12.13 -0.02
C TYR A 172 13.56 -10.66 -0.31
N MET A 173 14.54 -9.76 -0.32
CA MET A 173 14.30 -8.35 -0.61
C MET A 173 13.66 -8.15 -1.99
N ALA A 174 14.13 -8.89 -3.01
CA ALA A 174 13.56 -8.82 -4.35
C ALA A 174 12.15 -9.42 -4.43
N ALA A 175 11.90 -10.55 -3.74
CA ALA A 175 10.57 -11.16 -3.67
C ALA A 175 9.56 -10.32 -2.88
N MET A 176 9.98 -9.71 -1.77
CA MET A 176 9.19 -8.77 -0.96
C MET A 176 8.85 -7.52 -1.78
N SER A 177 9.80 -7.00 -2.56
CA SER A 177 9.59 -5.86 -3.43
C SER A 177 8.56 -6.16 -4.54
N ALA A 178 8.61 -7.38 -5.10
CA ALA A 178 7.56 -7.85 -6.02
C ALA A 178 6.20 -7.99 -5.32
N ALA A 179 6.16 -8.47 -4.08
CA ALA A 179 4.92 -8.54 -3.30
C ALA A 179 4.36 -7.14 -2.96
N ALA A 180 5.23 -6.15 -2.73
CA ALA A 180 4.83 -4.75 -2.55
C ALA A 180 4.23 -4.17 -3.83
N ASN A 181 4.87 -4.40 -5.00
CA ASN A 181 4.33 -4.06 -6.31
C ASN A 181 2.93 -4.63 -6.53
N TYR A 182 2.74 -5.92 -6.23
CA TYR A 182 1.41 -6.53 -6.27
C TYR A 182 0.41 -5.82 -5.33
N ALA A 183 0.82 -5.42 -4.13
CA ALA A 183 -0.05 -4.74 -3.18
C ALA A 183 -0.51 -3.36 -3.70
N TRP A 184 0.38 -2.58 -4.32
CA TRP A 184 0.02 -1.31 -4.96
C TRP A 184 -0.92 -1.52 -6.14
N VAL A 185 -0.65 -2.51 -7.01
CA VAL A 185 -1.58 -2.86 -8.11
C VAL A 185 -2.94 -3.28 -7.55
N ASN A 186 -2.96 -4.03 -6.44
CA ASN A 186 -4.20 -4.44 -5.81
C ASN A 186 -5.00 -3.24 -5.29
N ARG A 187 -4.34 -2.25 -4.67
CA ARG A 187 -5.00 -1.04 -4.17
C ARG A 187 -5.45 -0.11 -5.29
N SER A 188 -4.61 0.16 -6.30
CA SER A 188 -5.00 0.97 -7.46
C SER A 188 -6.19 0.37 -8.21
N SER A 189 -6.22 -0.96 -8.35
CA SER A 189 -7.36 -1.70 -8.89
C SER A 189 -8.64 -1.41 -8.09
N MET A 190 -8.59 -1.46 -6.76
CA MET A 190 -9.75 -1.14 -5.93
C MET A 190 -10.11 0.34 -5.96
N THR A 191 -9.15 1.25 -6.11
CA THR A 191 -9.41 2.68 -6.35
C THR A 191 -10.21 2.87 -7.64
N PHE A 192 -9.81 2.21 -8.74
CA PHE A 192 -10.57 2.21 -9.98
C PHE A 192 -12.00 1.68 -9.79
N LEU A 193 -12.16 0.55 -9.09
CA LEU A 193 -13.49 -0.03 -8.84
C LEU A 193 -14.36 0.84 -7.93
N THR A 194 -13.75 1.53 -6.96
CA THR A 194 -14.41 2.52 -6.11
C THR A 194 -14.94 3.67 -6.97
N ARG A 195 -14.13 4.21 -7.88
CA ARG A 195 -14.53 5.25 -8.82
C ARG A 195 -15.73 4.81 -9.68
N GLN A 196 -15.71 3.57 -10.21
CA GLN A 196 -16.84 3.02 -10.97
C GLN A 196 -18.12 2.89 -10.11
N ALA A 197 -17.99 2.44 -8.87
CA ALA A 197 -19.12 2.28 -7.96
C ALA A 197 -19.80 3.63 -7.63
N PHE A 198 -19.00 4.68 -7.41
CA PHE A 198 -19.48 6.04 -7.18
C PHE A 198 -20.10 6.64 -8.45
N ALA A 199 -19.43 6.52 -9.59
CA ALA A 199 -19.93 7.02 -10.87
C ALA A 199 -21.31 6.43 -11.20
N LYS A 200 -21.52 5.12 -10.96
CA LYS A 200 -22.81 4.46 -11.13
C LYS A 200 -23.92 5.02 -10.23
N VAL A 201 -23.60 5.33 -8.97
CA VAL A 201 -24.60 5.75 -7.97
C VAL A 201 -24.99 7.21 -8.14
N PHE A 202 -24.04 8.06 -8.51
CA PHE A 202 -24.24 9.50 -8.69
C PHE A 202 -24.53 9.90 -10.14
N ASN A 203 -24.32 8.99 -11.11
CA ASN A 203 -24.46 9.26 -12.55
C ASN A 203 -23.60 10.46 -12.98
N GLN A 204 -22.36 10.49 -12.49
CA GLN A 204 -21.32 11.50 -12.77
C GLN A 204 -20.00 10.79 -13.06
N SER A 205 -19.10 11.43 -13.81
CA SER A 205 -17.77 10.87 -13.98
C SER A 205 -16.98 10.93 -12.66
N PRO A 206 -16.01 10.03 -12.42
CA PRO A 206 -15.14 10.13 -11.25
C PRO A 206 -14.35 11.45 -11.18
N GLU A 207 -14.08 12.08 -12.33
CA GLU A 207 -13.46 13.39 -12.46
C GLU A 207 -14.39 14.51 -11.97
N ASP A 208 -15.68 14.47 -12.34
CA ASP A 208 -16.68 15.43 -11.83
C ASP A 208 -16.92 15.27 -10.31
N LEU A 209 -16.67 14.07 -9.79
CA LEU A 209 -16.73 13.74 -8.37
C LEU A 209 -15.42 14.04 -7.63
N ASP A 210 -14.39 14.53 -8.33
CA ASP A 210 -13.06 14.86 -7.82
C ASP A 210 -12.43 13.73 -6.97
N MET A 211 -12.51 12.49 -7.45
CA MET A 211 -12.08 11.30 -6.71
C MET A 211 -10.55 11.07 -6.78
N GLN A 212 -9.77 12.08 -6.39
CA GLN A 212 -8.31 12.04 -6.36
C GLN A 212 -7.76 11.16 -5.24
N CYS A 213 -6.60 10.53 -5.47
CA CYS A 213 -5.88 9.83 -4.42
C CYS A 213 -5.13 10.84 -3.54
N ILE A 214 -5.47 10.90 -2.25
CA ILE A 214 -4.72 11.74 -1.30
C ILE A 214 -3.30 11.18 -1.13
N TYR A 215 -3.20 9.92 -0.70
CA TYR A 215 -1.94 9.21 -0.58
C TYR A 215 -2.13 7.69 -0.39
N ASP A 216 -1.24 6.88 -0.97
CA ASP A 216 -1.13 5.44 -0.72
C ASP A 216 0.18 5.13 0.01
N VAL A 217 0.09 4.47 1.17
CA VAL A 217 1.23 4.18 2.04
C VAL A 217 1.20 2.75 2.61
N SER A 218 2.38 2.15 2.77
CA SER A 218 2.57 0.81 3.34
C SER A 218 2.87 0.85 4.83
N HIS A 219 2.39 -0.15 5.57
CA HIS A 219 2.72 -0.34 6.99
C HIS A 219 3.38 -1.68 7.33
N ASN A 220 3.58 -2.55 6.34
CA ASN A 220 4.29 -3.82 6.45
C ASN A 220 5.28 -3.92 5.30
N ILE A 221 6.48 -3.38 5.48
CA ILE A 221 7.49 -3.28 4.43
C ILE A 221 8.88 -3.10 5.03
N ALA A 222 9.92 -3.49 4.29
CA ALA A 222 11.30 -3.12 4.61
C ALA A 222 11.89 -2.29 3.47
N LYS A 223 12.63 -1.22 3.79
CA LYS A 223 13.18 -0.30 2.80
C LYS A 223 14.59 0.13 3.14
N VAL A 224 15.40 0.30 2.10
CA VAL A 224 16.73 0.91 2.22
C VAL A 224 16.54 2.41 2.26
N GLU A 225 16.87 3.03 3.37
CA GLU A 225 16.68 4.46 3.62
C GLU A 225 17.95 5.07 4.23
N GLU A 226 18.15 6.38 4.02
CA GLU A 226 19.23 7.14 4.66
C GLU A 226 18.71 7.79 5.94
N HIS A 227 19.42 7.57 7.04
CA HIS A 227 19.06 8.08 8.37
C HIS A 227 20.30 8.60 9.10
N MET A 228 20.10 9.58 9.99
CA MET A 228 21.17 10.09 10.85
C MET A 228 21.26 9.23 12.12
N VAL A 229 22.39 8.58 12.35
CA VAL A 229 22.64 7.75 13.54
C VAL A 229 23.94 8.18 14.19
N ASP A 230 23.88 8.64 15.44
CA ASP A 230 25.03 9.17 16.20
C ASP A 230 25.78 10.28 15.44
N GLY A 231 25.03 11.16 14.76
CA GLY A 231 25.58 12.26 13.97
C GLY A 231 26.21 11.85 12.63
N GLN A 232 26.04 10.60 12.20
CA GLN A 232 26.50 10.12 10.89
C GLN A 232 25.33 9.66 10.01
N CYS A 233 25.33 10.07 8.75
CA CYS A 233 24.40 9.53 7.76
C CYS A 233 24.74 8.05 7.49
N LYS A 234 23.77 7.16 7.69
CA LYS A 234 23.88 5.72 7.44
C LYS A 234 22.75 5.26 6.54
N GLN A 235 23.08 4.34 5.64
CA GLN A 235 22.09 3.59 4.88
C GLN A 235 21.63 2.39 5.71
N LEU A 236 20.33 2.29 5.97
CA LEU A 236 19.72 1.26 6.82
C LEU A 236 18.61 0.52 6.07
N LEU A 237 18.47 -0.78 6.34
CA LEU A 237 17.27 -1.53 5.97
C LEU A 237 16.24 -1.38 7.10
N VAL A 238 15.37 -0.39 6.97
CA VAL A 238 14.34 -0.06 7.95
C VAL A 238 13.17 -1.03 7.79
N HIS A 239 12.89 -1.82 8.83
CA HIS A 239 11.78 -2.76 8.87
C HIS A 239 10.59 -2.10 9.56
N ARG A 240 9.45 -2.06 8.88
CA ARG A 240 8.19 -1.54 9.40
C ARG A 240 7.15 -2.66 9.42
N LYS A 241 6.57 -2.94 10.58
CA LYS A 241 5.50 -3.92 10.77
C LYS A 241 4.41 -3.31 11.65
N GLY A 242 3.29 -2.93 11.06
CA GLY A 242 2.24 -2.14 11.72
C GLY A 242 2.66 -0.69 11.98
N SER A 243 3.59 -0.16 11.20
CA SER A 243 4.12 1.21 11.35
C SER A 243 4.30 1.86 9.98
N THR A 244 4.04 3.15 9.87
CA THR A 244 4.03 3.87 8.59
C THR A 244 5.25 4.78 8.44
N ARG A 245 5.74 4.98 7.22
CA ARG A 245 6.76 6.00 6.93
C ARG A 245 6.16 7.40 7.04
N ALA A 246 6.93 8.35 7.58
CA ALA A 246 6.46 9.70 7.88
C ALA A 246 7.54 10.75 7.56
N PHE A 247 7.96 10.82 6.29
CA PHE A 247 9.01 11.76 5.88
C PHE A 247 8.62 13.23 6.09
N PRO A 248 9.59 14.09 6.46
CA PRO A 248 9.37 15.48 6.84
C PRO A 248 9.12 16.33 5.59
N PRO A 249 8.70 17.60 5.77
CA PRO A 249 8.76 18.59 4.71
C PRO A 249 10.14 18.60 4.03
N HIS A 250 10.17 18.92 2.73
CA HIS A 250 11.36 19.02 1.89
C HIS A 250 12.10 17.70 1.61
N HIS A 251 11.60 16.56 2.08
CA HIS A 251 12.22 15.28 1.78
C HIS A 251 12.10 14.96 0.28
N PRO A 252 13.18 14.56 -0.43
CA PRO A 252 13.16 14.41 -1.89
C PRO A 252 12.23 13.30 -2.40
N LEU A 253 11.82 12.37 -1.53
CA LEU A 253 10.94 11.25 -1.87
C LEU A 253 9.44 11.48 -1.58
N ILE A 254 9.02 12.70 -1.20
CA ILE A 254 7.60 13.03 -1.05
C ILE A 254 7.08 13.79 -2.28
N PRO A 255 5.78 13.67 -2.62
CA PRO A 255 5.20 14.36 -3.77
C PRO A 255 5.40 15.88 -3.71
N VAL A 256 5.46 16.53 -4.88
CA VAL A 256 5.75 17.97 -5.01
C VAL A 256 4.78 18.82 -4.19
N ASP A 257 3.49 18.49 -4.23
CA ASP A 257 2.45 19.25 -3.55
C ASP A 257 2.52 19.17 -2.02
N TYR A 258 3.22 18.14 -1.52
CA TYR A 258 3.42 17.89 -0.09
C TYR A 258 4.80 18.31 0.42
N GLN A 259 5.66 18.88 -0.44
CA GLN A 259 7.01 19.32 -0.08
C GLN A 259 7.05 20.33 1.08
N LEU A 260 6.00 21.14 1.26
CA LEU A 260 5.93 22.12 2.35
C LEU A 260 5.23 21.60 3.60
N THR A 261 4.53 20.47 3.52
CA THR A 261 3.68 19.95 4.60
C THR A 261 4.26 18.69 5.23
N GLY A 262 5.06 17.92 4.49
CA GLY A 262 5.51 16.58 4.87
C GLY A 262 4.65 15.48 4.25
N GLN A 263 5.13 14.24 4.36
CA GLN A 263 4.46 13.06 3.80
C GLN A 263 3.09 12.85 4.46
N PRO A 264 1.98 12.68 3.71
CA PRO A 264 0.73 12.24 4.31
C PRO A 264 0.89 10.88 4.99
N VAL A 265 0.40 10.77 6.21
CA VAL A 265 0.42 9.54 7.01
C VAL A 265 -1.02 9.12 7.25
N ILE A 266 -1.43 8.02 6.63
CA ILE A 266 -2.79 7.49 6.78
C ILE A 266 -2.80 6.49 7.95
N VAL A 267 -3.54 6.83 8.99
CA VAL A 267 -3.74 5.98 10.18
C VAL A 267 -5.18 5.48 10.16
N GLY A 268 -5.33 4.25 9.68
CA GLY A 268 -6.59 3.53 9.77
C GLY A 268 -6.87 3.09 11.21
N GLY A 269 -8.10 3.31 11.67
CA GLY A 269 -8.59 2.71 12.90
C GLY A 269 -8.92 1.22 12.71
N THR A 270 -9.83 0.73 13.53
CA THR A 270 -10.61 -0.50 13.25
C THR A 270 -11.89 -0.15 12.50
N MET A 271 -12.53 -1.14 11.87
CA MET A 271 -13.80 -0.96 11.16
C MET A 271 -14.84 -0.23 12.04
N GLY A 272 -15.38 0.89 11.56
CA GLY A 272 -16.36 1.70 12.30
C GLY A 272 -15.80 2.60 13.41
N THR A 273 -14.47 2.74 13.51
CA THR A 273 -13.83 3.70 14.41
C THR A 273 -13.17 4.85 13.64
N CYS A 274 -12.75 5.90 14.34
CA CYS A 274 -12.09 7.03 13.71
C CYS A 274 -10.79 6.62 12.99
N SER A 275 -10.56 7.24 11.84
CA SER A 275 -9.28 7.22 11.13
C SER A 275 -8.71 8.63 11.09
N TYR A 276 -7.39 8.75 10.92
CA TYR A 276 -6.70 10.03 10.89
C TYR A 276 -5.79 10.13 9.67
N VAL A 277 -5.67 11.35 9.16
CA VAL A 277 -4.61 11.73 8.22
C VAL A 277 -3.69 12.70 8.97
N LEU A 278 -2.41 12.35 9.04
CA LEU A 278 -1.36 13.17 9.65
C LEU A 278 -0.31 13.55 8.61
N THR A 279 0.72 14.27 9.03
CA THR A 279 1.88 14.58 8.20
C THR A 279 3.18 14.18 8.90
N GLY A 280 4.18 13.78 8.12
CA GLY A 280 5.53 13.52 8.60
C GLY A 280 6.23 14.79 9.08
N THR A 281 7.19 14.63 9.99
CA THR A 281 7.83 15.76 10.69
C THR A 281 9.33 15.54 10.85
N ASP A 282 10.09 16.62 11.03
CA ASP A 282 11.54 16.54 11.31
C ASP A 282 11.83 15.82 12.64
N ILE A 283 10.91 15.88 13.59
CA ILE A 283 11.01 15.16 14.86
C ILE A 283 11.00 13.65 14.58
N GLY A 284 10.03 13.17 13.79
CA GLY A 284 9.93 11.74 13.43
C GLY A 284 11.09 11.19 12.58
N MET A 285 11.96 12.04 12.04
CA MET A 285 13.21 11.62 11.38
C MET A 285 14.43 11.64 12.30
N ARG A 286 14.38 12.40 13.40
CA ARG A 286 15.54 12.59 14.30
C ARG A 286 15.46 11.72 15.55
N ASP A 287 14.26 11.56 16.11
CA ASP A 287 13.98 10.92 17.40
C ASP A 287 13.27 9.57 17.23
#